data_AF-A0A1I6QZQ8-F1
#
_entry.id   AF-A0A1I6QZQ8-F1
#
_cell.length_a   1.000
_cell.length_b   1.000
_cell.length_c   1.000
_cell.angle_alpha   90.00
_cell.angle_beta   90.00
_cell.angle_gamma   90.00
#
_symmetry.space_group_name_H-M   'P 1'
#
loop_
_entity.id
_entity.type
_entity.pdbx_description
1 polymer ?
#
loop_
_entity_poly.entity_id
_entity_poly.type
_entity_poly.pdbx_seq_one_letter_code
_entity_poly.pdbx_strand_id
1 'polypeptide(L)'
;MSNHSVQEQAGAGLQTLSEVQHSILSELNQKYTQTFEFPFIIAVKGKSADEIIAAIKERVHNSYETEFDTALREVYLISWYRLDAWMKEHMEEER
;
A
#
# COMPACT_ATOMS: atom_id res chain seq x y z
N MET A 1 -11.94 -7.63 -2.36
CA MET A 1 -10.46 -7.54 -2.45
C MET A 1 -9.98 -8.59 -3.46
N SER A 2 -9.04 -8.27 -4.35
CA SER A 2 -8.53 -9.20 -5.37
C SER A 2 -7.34 -10.03 -4.84
N ASN A 3 -7.09 -11.23 -5.38
CA ASN A 3 -6.01 -12.11 -4.93
C ASN A 3 -4.61 -11.47 -4.99
N HIS A 4 -4.38 -10.56 -5.94
CA HIS A 4 -3.12 -9.80 -6.03
C HIS A 4 -2.90 -8.89 -4.82
N SER A 5 -3.95 -8.25 -4.30
CA SER A 5 -3.87 -7.39 -3.11
C SER A 5 -3.45 -8.18 -1.87
N VAL A 6 -3.80 -9.46 -1.78
CA VAL A 6 -3.49 -10.32 -0.63
C VAL A 6 -2.02 -10.76 -0.65
N GLN A 7 -1.49 -11.13 -1.83
CA GLN A 7 -0.08 -11.47 -1.99
C GLN A 7 0.85 -10.27 -1.80
N GLU A 8 0.45 -9.10 -2.31
CA GLU A 8 1.20 -7.86 -2.12
C GLU A 8 1.32 -7.51 -0.63
N GLN A 9 0.24 -7.62 0.13
CA GLN A 9 0.22 -7.33 1.57
C GLN A 9 0.94 -8.40 2.42
N ALA A 10 0.97 -9.66 1.97
CA ALA A 10 1.73 -10.72 2.64
C ALA A 10 3.23 -10.39 2.72
N GLY A 11 3.79 -9.84 1.65
CA GLY A 11 5.20 -9.45 1.58
C GLY A 11 5.60 -8.30 2.50
N ALA A 12 4.65 -7.52 3.02
CA ALA A 12 4.89 -6.46 4.00
C ALA A 12 4.65 -6.88 5.45
N GLY A 13 4.35 -8.16 5.70
CA GLY A 13 4.02 -8.64 7.05
C GLY A 13 2.69 -8.08 7.57
N LEU A 14 1.84 -7.52 6.69
CA LEU A 14 0.50 -7.05 7.07
C LEU A 14 -0.45 -8.21 7.43
N GLN A 15 -0.09 -9.44 7.08
CA GLN A 15 -0.83 -10.66 7.46
C GLN A 15 -0.48 -11.15 8.87
N THR A 16 0.61 -10.68 9.47
CA THR A 16 1.07 -11.09 10.80
C THR A 16 0.89 -9.99 11.85
N LEU A 17 0.03 -9.01 11.55
CA LEU A 17 -0.27 -7.93 12.48
C LEU A 17 -0.97 -8.47 13.73
N SER A 18 -0.59 -7.94 14.89
CA SER A 18 -1.38 -8.13 16.10
C SER A 18 -2.76 -7.48 15.97
N GLU A 19 -3.75 -7.95 16.73
CA GLU A 19 -5.09 -7.34 16.78
C GLU A 19 -5.04 -5.84 17.09
N VAL A 20 -4.10 -5.43 17.97
CA VAL A 20 -3.88 -4.02 18.31
C VAL A 20 -3.41 -3.22 17.10
N GLN A 21 -2.44 -3.73 16.33
CA GLN A 21 -1.96 -3.05 15.11
C GLN A 21 -3.04 -2.99 14.03
N HIS A 22 -3.87 -4.03 13.91
CA HIS A 22 -5.03 -4.01 13.02
C HIS A 22 -6.03 -2.92 13.39
N SER A 23 -6.36 -2.75 14.68
CA SER A 23 -7.25 -1.69 15.16
C SER A 23 -6.69 -0.30 14.83
N ILE A 24 -5.41 -0.08 15.13
CA ILE A 24 -4.72 1.19 14.85
C ILE A 24 -4.75 1.51 13.35
N LEU A 25 -4.44 0.53 12.48
CA LEU A 25 -4.50 0.72 11.04
C LEU A 25 -5.91 1.00 10.54
N SER A 26 -6.93 0.34 11.10
CA SER A 26 -8.32 0.58 10.74
C SER A 26 -8.75 2.02 11.06
N GLU A 27 -8.44 2.49 12.27
CA GLU A 27 -8.74 3.88 12.69
C GLU A 27 -8.01 4.91 11.82
N LEU A 28 -6.73 4.68 11.52
CA LEU A 28 -5.94 5.56 10.66
C LEU A 28 -6.47 5.59 9.22
N ASN A 29 -6.87 4.44 8.67
CA ASN A 29 -7.48 4.36 7.35
C ASN A 29 -8.83 5.09 7.27
N GLN A 30 -9.66 4.95 8.32
CA GLN A 30 -10.93 5.65 8.40
C GLN A 30 -10.72 7.17 8.42
N LYS A 31 -9.81 7.65 9.28
CA LYS A 31 -9.47 9.07 9.36
C LYS A 31 -8.92 9.59 8.03
N TYR A 32 -8.01 8.85 7.42
CA TYR A 32 -7.43 9.21 6.13
C TYR A 32 -8.51 9.34 5.04
N THR A 33 -9.38 8.34 4.92
CA THR A 33 -10.45 8.32 3.89
C THR A 33 -11.45 9.46 4.11
N GLN A 34 -11.74 9.83 5.36
CA GLN A 34 -12.58 10.99 5.67
C GLN A 34 -11.93 12.32 5.27
N THR A 35 -10.61 12.43 5.36
CA THR A 35 -9.88 13.65 5.02
C THR A 35 -9.70 13.84 3.51
N PHE A 36 -9.34 12.76 2.79
CA PHE A 36 -8.93 12.84 1.39
C PHE A 36 -9.95 12.27 0.39
N GLU A 37 -11.02 11.64 0.86
CA GLU A 37 -12.09 11.07 0.02
C GLU A 37 -11.63 9.92 -0.91
N PHE A 38 -10.45 9.35 -0.66
CA PHE A 38 -9.95 8.14 -1.30
C PHE A 38 -9.17 7.28 -0.29
N PRO A 39 -9.04 5.95 -0.50
CA PRO A 39 -8.36 5.07 0.44
C PRO A 39 -6.86 5.36 0.51
N PHE A 40 -6.21 5.02 1.62
CA PHE A 40 -4.76 5.11 1.71
C PHE A 40 -4.09 4.13 0.76
N ILE A 41 -3.23 4.65 -0.11
CA ILE A 41 -2.48 3.85 -1.11
C ILE A 41 -1.00 3.97 -0.81
N ILE A 42 -0.34 2.82 -0.66
CA ILE A 42 1.11 2.71 -0.51
C ILE A 42 1.60 1.40 -1.14
N ALA A 43 2.72 1.47 -1.84
CA ALA A 43 3.39 0.29 -2.36
C ALA A 43 4.13 -0.40 -1.22
N VAL A 44 3.66 -1.61 -0.90
CA VAL A 44 4.06 -2.38 0.29
C VAL A 44 5.35 -3.18 0.11
N LYS A 45 5.81 -3.38 -1.13
CA LYS A 45 7.04 -4.15 -1.42
C LYS A 45 8.25 -3.53 -0.71
N GLY A 46 8.89 -4.31 0.17
CA GLY A 46 10.08 -3.89 0.93
C GLY A 46 9.78 -3.00 2.14
N LYS A 47 8.52 -2.81 2.52
CA LYS A 47 8.12 -2.06 3.72
C LYS A 47 7.61 -2.99 4.81
N SER A 48 7.93 -2.67 6.05
CA SER A 48 7.35 -3.28 7.24
C SER A 48 6.01 -2.64 7.62
N ALA A 49 5.23 -3.34 8.44
CA ALA A 49 3.99 -2.81 9.00
C ALA A 49 4.19 -1.49 9.77
N ASP A 50 5.28 -1.36 10.53
CA ASP A 50 5.56 -0.15 11.31
C ASP A 50 5.88 1.04 10.39
N GLU A 51 6.58 0.82 9.28
CA GLU A 51 6.82 1.85 8.26
C GLU A 51 5.52 2.28 7.58
N ILE A 52 4.59 1.36 7.36
CA ILE A 52 3.26 1.67 6.79
C ILE A 52 2.43 2.50 7.79
N ILE A 53 2.44 2.13 9.07
CA ILE A 53 1.77 2.87 10.14
C ILE A 53 2.37 4.27 10.29
N ALA A 54 3.71 4.40 10.21
CA ALA A 54 4.38 5.69 10.23
C ALA A 54 3.97 6.55 9.01
N ALA A 55 3.94 5.95 7.82
CA ALA A 55 3.58 6.66 6.59
C ALA A 55 2.15 7.21 6.62
N ILE A 56 1.16 6.46 7.09
CA ILE A 56 -0.22 6.98 7.18
C ILE A 56 -0.35 8.08 8.24
N LYS A 57 0.40 7.97 9.36
CA LYS A 57 0.44 9.01 10.40
C LYS A 57 1.06 10.31 9.90
N GLU A 58 2.08 10.23 9.04
CA GLU A 58 2.69 11.41 8.42
C GLU A 58 1.77 12.02 7.36
N ARG A 59 1.28 11.17 6.44
CA ARG A 59 0.50 11.59 5.27
C ARG A 59 -0.88 12.15 5.60
N VAL A 60 -1.46 11.79 6.76
CA VAL A 60 -2.74 12.38 7.20
C VAL A 60 -2.66 13.89 7.45
N HIS A 61 -1.45 14.45 7.56
CA HIS A 61 -1.21 15.88 7.75
C HIS A 61 -0.90 16.63 6.45
N ASN A 62 -0.85 15.95 5.31
CA ASN A 62 -0.61 16.57 4.02
C ASN A 62 -1.78 17.45 3.57
N SER A 63 -1.47 18.41 2.68
CA SER A 63 -2.51 19.07 1.88
C SER A 63 -3.14 18.06 0.92
N TYR A 64 -4.39 18.31 0.51
CA TYR A 64 -5.08 17.45 -0.45
C TYR A 64 -4.28 17.26 -1.75
N GLU A 65 -3.75 18.35 -2.32
CA GLU A 65 -2.98 18.32 -3.57
C GLU A 65 -1.71 17.47 -3.44
N THR A 66 -0.96 17.68 -2.34
CA THR A 66 0.24 16.89 -2.04
C THR A 66 -0.09 15.42 -1.88
N GLU A 67 -1.20 15.10 -1.21
CA GLU A 67 -1.57 13.73 -0.93
C GLU A 67 -2.10 13.01 -2.18
N PHE A 68 -2.85 13.71 -3.02
CA PHE A 68 -3.31 13.19 -4.29
C PHE A 68 -2.13 12.82 -5.20
N ASP A 69 -1.15 13.71 -5.35
CA ASP A 69 0.08 13.43 -6.11
C ASP A 69 0.87 12.26 -5.51
N THR A 70 0.94 12.19 -4.18
CA THR A 70 1.63 11.09 -3.48
C THR A 70 0.94 9.77 -3.73
N ALA A 71 -0.39 9.71 -3.57
CA ALA A 71 -1.18 8.50 -3.82
C ALA A 71 -1.07 8.06 -5.28
N LEU A 72 -1.06 8.99 -6.24
CA LEU A 72 -0.89 8.68 -7.64
C LEU A 72 0.48 8.06 -7.95
N ARG A 73 1.56 8.56 -7.33
CA ARG A 73 2.90 7.95 -7.44
C ARG A 73 2.91 6.52 -6.89
N GLU A 74 2.24 6.28 -5.77
CA GLU A 74 2.12 4.95 -5.18
C GLU A 74 1.35 4.00 -6.11
N VAL A 75 0.28 4.47 -6.78
CA VAL A 75 -0.41 3.70 -7.82
C VAL A 75 0.54 3.32 -8.96
N TYR A 76 1.31 4.26 -9.48
CA TYR A 76 2.28 3.96 -10.55
C TYR A 76 3.33 2.94 -10.12
N LEU A 77 3.80 3.03 -8.88
CA LEU A 77 4.78 2.08 -8.34
C LEU A 77 4.18 0.66 -8.21
N ILE A 78 2.93 0.55 -7.74
CA ILE A 78 2.20 -0.73 -7.67
C ILE A 78 1.99 -1.30 -9.08
N SER A 79 1.56 -0.47 -10.04
CA SER A 79 1.39 -0.88 -11.43
C SER A 79 2.71 -1.36 -12.04
N TRP A 80 3.82 -0.67 -11.76
CA TRP A 80 5.14 -1.08 -12.21
C TRP A 80 5.55 -2.44 -11.61
N TYR A 81 5.35 -2.65 -10.31
CA TYR A 81 5.66 -3.94 -9.68
C TYR A 81 4.86 -5.10 -10.29
N ARG A 82 3.58 -4.87 -10.61
CA ARG A 82 2.74 -5.89 -11.27
C ARG A 82 3.24 -6.19 -12.68
N LEU A 83 3.60 -5.17 -13.43
CA LEU A 83 4.15 -5.34 -14.78
C LEU A 83 5.51 -6.07 -14.74
N ASP A 84 6.41 -5.69 -13.83
CA ASP A 84 7.70 -6.35 -13.63
C ASP A 84 7.55 -7.84 -13.25
N ALA A 85 6.62 -8.16 -12.35
CA ALA A 85 6.30 -9.54 -12.00
C ALA A 85 5.77 -10.33 -13.21
N TRP A 86 4.79 -9.77 -13.92
CA TRP A 86 4.21 -10.39 -15.11
C TRP A 86 5.27 -10.64 -16.20
N MET A 87 6.14 -9.66 -16.47
CA MET A 87 7.22 -9.82 -17.44
C MET A 87 8.18 -10.94 -17.06
N LYS A 88 8.57 -11.05 -15.78
CA LYS A 88 9.49 -12.10 -15.31
C LYS A 88 8.91 -13.49 -15.49
N GLU A 89 7.64 -13.67 -15.13
CA GLU A 89 6.93 -14.94 -15.32
C GLU A 89 6.90 -15.36 -16.80
N HIS A 90 6.67 -14.43 -17.72
CA HIS A 90 6.50 -14.74 -19.15
C HIS A 90 7.81 -14.72 -19.95
N MET A 91 8.90 -14.13 -19.42
CA MET A 91 10.24 -14.23 -20.02
C MET A 91 10.95 -15.55 -19.69
N GLU A 92 10.54 -16.25 -18.64
CA GLU A 92 11.07 -17.57 -18.27
C GLU A 92 10.46 -18.71 -19.09
N GLU A 93 9.26 -18.53 -19.66
CA GLU A 93 8.59 -19.53 -20.52
C GLU A 93 9.18 -19.62 -21.94
N GLU A 94 9.91 -18.60 -22.41
CA GLU A 94 10.54 -18.57 -23.75
C GLU A 94 11.99 -19.11 -23.78
N ARG A 95 12.49 -19.67 -22.67
CA ARG A 95 13.86 -20.19 -22.52
C ARG A 95 13.91 -21.71 -22.37
#